data_AF-A0A6S6SHM6-F1
#
_entry.id   AF-A0A6S6SHM6-F1
#
_cell.length_a   1.000
_cell.length_b   1.000
_cell.length_c   1.000
_cell.angle_alpha   90.00
_cell.angle_beta   90.00
_cell.angle_gamma   90.00
#
_symmetry.space_group_name_H-M   'P 1'
#
loop_
_entity.id
_entity.type
_entity.pdbx_description
1 polymer ?
#
loop_
_entity_poly.entity_id
_entity_poly.type
_entity_poly.pdbx_seq_one_letter_code
_entity_poly.pdbx_strand_id
1 'polypeptide(L)' 'MDNTTNNSKNLLVLNKPKGYVVTRSDERGRKTVYDLLPQWVFDDGWMPIGRLDLE' A
#
# COMPACT_ATOMS: atom_id res chain seq x y z
N MET A 1 -0.16 8.86 25.91
CA MET A 1 0.51 8.72 24.61
C MET A 1 1.15 7.35 24.64
N ASP A 2 0.50 6.38 24.00
CA ASP A 2 0.94 4.99 24.08
C ASP A 2 2.23 4.83 23.27
N ASN A 3 3.34 4.59 23.99
CA ASN A 3 4.66 4.28 23.43
C ASN A 3 4.74 2.82 22.93
N THR A 4 3.66 2.31 22.34
CA THR A 4 3.66 0.95 21.78
C THR A 4 4.38 1.00 20.44
N THR A 5 5.63 0.57 20.42
CA THR A 5 6.35 0.26 19.18
C THR A 5 5.61 -0.86 18.46
N ASN A 6 4.70 -0.48 17.55
CA ASN A 6 4.03 -1.39 16.62
C ASN A 6 5.06 -1.89 15.60
N ASN A 7 5.93 -2.80 16.05
CA ASN A 7 6.92 -3.45 15.22
C ASN A 7 6.22 -4.51 14.36
N SER A 8 5.75 -4.11 13.18
CA SER A 8 5.37 -5.09 12.15
C SER A 8 6.62 -5.86 11.72
N LYS A 9 6.66 -7.17 11.97
CA LYS A 9 7.80 -8.03 11.61
C LYS A 9 7.78 -8.46 10.15
N ASN A 10 6.66 -8.25 9.46
CA ASN A 10 6.43 -8.72 8.12
C ASN A 10 6.44 -7.51 7.16
N LEU A 11 7.13 -7.67 6.03
CA LEU A 11 7.27 -6.66 4.98
C LEU A 11 6.96 -7.29 3.63
N LEU A 12 6.19 -6.57 2.82
CA LEU A 12 6.00 -6.88 1.41
C LEU A 12 6.79 -5.85 0.61
N VAL A 13 7.59 -6.33 -0.35
CA VAL A 13 8.33 -5.48 -1.27
C VAL A 13 7.66 -5.58 -2.63
N LEU A 14 7.25 -4.43 -3.16
CA LEU A 14 6.61 -4.31 -4.45
C LEU A 14 7.52 -3.48 -5.37
N ASN A 15 7.98 -4.07 -6.46
CA ASN A 15 8.54 -3.31 -7.57
C ASN A 15 7.39 -2.64 -8.34
N LYS A 16 6.97 -1.46 -7.86
CA LYS A 16 5.82 -0.73 -8.38
C LYS A 16 6.07 -0.25 -9.82
N PRO A 17 5.27 -0.69 -10.82
CA PRO A 17 5.30 -0.12 -12.16
C PRO A 17 4.77 1.32 -12.19
N LYS A 18 5.14 2.06 -13.23
CA LYS A 18 4.53 3.37 -13.54
C LYS A 18 3.02 3.24 -13.75
N GLY A 19 2.26 4.28 -13.44
CA GLY A 19 0.80 4.34 -13.68
C GLY A 19 -0.07 3.78 -12.55
N TYR A 20 0.51 3.36 -11.43
CA TYR A 20 -0.22 2.95 -10.22
C TYR A 20 -0.12 4.02 -9.12
N VAL A 21 -1.22 4.34 -8.46
CA VAL A 21 -1.27 5.30 -7.35
C VAL A 21 -1.06 4.56 -6.02
N VAL A 22 -0.26 5.13 -5.12
CA VAL A 22 -0.17 4.64 -3.74
C VAL A 22 -1.35 5.20 -2.92
N THR A 23 -2.48 4.50 -2.93
CA THR A 23 -3.67 4.80 -2.12
C THR A 23 -4.53 3.55 -1.91
N ARG A 24 -5.32 3.49 -0.82
CA ARG A 24 -6.35 2.46 -0.60
C ARG A 24 -7.71 2.82 -1.21
N SER A 25 -7.94 4.10 -1.47
CA SER A 25 -9.15 4.59 -2.10
C SER A 25 -8.75 5.67 -3.11
N ASP A 26 -9.04 5.44 -4.38
CA ASP A 26 -8.82 6.42 -5.43
C ASP A 26 -10.17 6.96 -5.94
N GLU A 27 -10.43 8.23 -5.69
CA GLU A 27 -11.68 8.90 -6.08
C GLU A 27 -11.79 9.13 -7.61
N ARG A 28 -10.71 8.87 -8.36
CA ARG A 28 -10.62 9.10 -9.80
C ARG A 28 -10.59 7.79 -10.61
N GLY A 29 -10.78 6.64 -9.96
CA GLY A 29 -10.79 5.33 -10.60
C GLY A 29 -9.45 4.91 -11.24
N ARG A 30 -8.33 5.51 -10.81
CA ARG A 30 -6.99 5.12 -11.25
C ARG A 30 -6.59 3.80 -10.59
N LYS A 31 -5.75 3.04 -11.29
CA LYS A 31 -5.16 1.82 -10.73
C LYS A 31 -4.32 2.16 -9.51
N THR A 32 -4.41 1.33 -8.48
CA THR A 32 -3.70 1.47 -7.21
C THR A 32 -2.71 0.33 -7.01
N VAL A 33 -1.75 0.53 -6.09
CA VAL A 33 -0.80 -0.55 -5.73
C VAL A 33 -1.47 -1.83 -5.24
N TYR A 34 -2.72 -1.78 -4.76
CA TYR A 34 -3.46 -2.96 -4.32
C TYR A 34 -3.98 -3.81 -5.49
N ASP A 35 -4.11 -3.25 -6.68
CA ASP A 35 -4.47 -4.01 -7.89
C ASP A 35 -3.34 -4.98 -8.32
N LEU A 36 -2.13 -4.78 -7.80
CA LEU A 36 -0.94 -5.59 -8.08
C LEU A 36 -0.67 -6.65 -7.01
N LEU A 37 -1.39 -6.61 -5.90
CA LEU A 37 -1.14 -7.43 -4.73
C LEU A 37 -2.28 -8.44 -4.54
N PRO A 38 -2.04 -9.55 -3.83
CA PRO A 38 -3.11 -10.46 -3.46
C PRO A 38 -4.21 -9.73 -2.67
N GLN A 39 -5.47 -10.12 -2.88
CA GLN A 39 -6.64 -9.49 -2.24
C GLN A 39 -6.53 -9.39 -0.71
N TRP A 40 -5.97 -10.42 -0.07
CA TRP A 40 -5.77 -10.45 1.39
C TRP A 40 -4.92 -9.28 1.92
N VAL A 41 -4.05 -8.70 1.10
CA VAL A 41 -3.24 -7.53 1.50
C VAL A 41 -4.14 -6.32 1.77
N PHE A 42 -5.17 -6.13 0.94
CA PHE A 42 -6.14 -5.06 1.14
C PHE A 42 -7.06 -5.37 2.32
N ASP A 43 -7.56 -6.61 2.40
CA ASP A 43 -8.54 -7.03 3.41
C ASP A 43 -7.95 -7.00 4.82
N ASP A 44 -6.70 -7.46 5.00
CA ASP A 44 -5.97 -7.44 6.28
C ASP A 44 -5.49 -6.03 6.68
N GLY A 45 -5.71 -5.03 5.81
CA GLY A 45 -5.45 -3.64 6.14
C GLY A 45 -3.98 -3.24 6.12
N TRP A 46 -3.15 -3.90 5.31
CA TRP A 46 -1.76 -3.51 5.12
C TRP A 46 -1.66 -2.06 4.65
N MET A 47 -0.63 -1.36 5.12
CA MET A 47 -0.41 0.06 4.83
C MET A 47 0.91 0.26 4.08
N PRO A 48 0.94 1.17 3.10
CA PRO A 48 2.17 1.48 2.39
C PRO A 48 3.13 2.24 3.30
N ILE A 49 4.43 1.93 3.17
CA ILE A 49 5.49 2.66 3.85
C ILE A 49 5.95 3.79 2.92
N GLY A 50 5.39 4.98 3.09
CA GLY A 50 5.60 6.12 2.21
C GLY A 50 4.82 6.02 0.88
N ARG A 51 5.12 6.93 -0.05
CA ARG A 51 4.49 6.99 -1.37
C ARG A 51 5.54 7.20 -2.44
N LEU A 52 5.44 6.44 -3.51
CA LEU A 52 6.15 6.70 -4.76
C LEU A 52 5.18 7.35 -5.73
N ASP A 53 5.67 8.35 -6.46
CA ASP A 53 4.86 9.08 -7.42
C ASP A 53 4.30 8.17 -8.53
N LEU A 54 3.28 8.68 -9.20
CA LEU A 54 2.55 7.95 -10.23
C LEU A 54 3.44 7.62 -11.44
N GLU A 55 4.36 8.53 -11.78
CA GLU A 55 5.26 8.47 -12.95
C GLU A 55 6.70 8.07 -12.60
#